data_AF-A0A0P4V5M1-F1
#
_entry.id   AF-A0A0P4V5M1-F1
#
_cell.length_a   1.000
_cell.length_b   1.000
_cell.length_c   1.000
_cell.angle_alpha   90.00
_cell.angle_beta   90.00
_cell.angle_gamma   90.00
#
_symmetry.space_group_name_H-M   'P 1'
#
loop_
_entity.id
_entity.type
_entity.pdbx_description
1 polymer ?
#
loop_
_entity_poly.entity_id
_entity_poly.type
_entity_poly.pdbx_seq_one_letter_code
_entity_poly.pdbx_strand_id
1 'polypeptide(L)' 'MDLDAMLQAAEREVAQFGLGAMDALHIAAAVALQADQFITNEKPEKSIHRTPSIPILSLR' A
#
# COMPACT_ATOMS: atom_id res chain seq x y z
N MET A 1 14.92 3.58 -8.10
CA MET A 1 14.20 2.67 -7.17
C MET A 1 14.66 1.27 -7.50
N ASP A 2 15.15 0.53 -6.51
CA ASP A 2 15.55 -0.86 -6.68
C ASP A 2 14.30 -1.75 -6.61
N LEU A 3 14.13 -2.63 -7.60
CA LEU A 3 12.96 -3.51 -7.70
C LEU A 3 12.90 -4.49 -6.52
N ASP A 4 14.04 -5.04 -6.10
CA ASP A 4 14.10 -6.02 -5.03
C ASP A 4 13.73 -5.39 -3.68
N ALA A 5 14.18 -4.16 -3.45
CA ALA A 5 13.79 -3.39 -2.27
C ALA A 5 12.28 -3.09 -2.24
N MET A 6 11.68 -2.82 -3.41
CA MET A 6 10.24 -2.57 -3.53
C MET A 6 9.42 -3.85 -3.27
N LEU A 7 9.88 -4.99 -3.80
CA LEU A 7 9.27 -6.29 -3.55
C LEU A 7 9.34 -6.66 -2.06
N GLN A 8 10.48 -6.46 -1.41
CA GLN A 8 10.62 -6.69 0.04
C GLN A 8 9.74 -5.76 0.88
N ALA A 9 9.56 -4.50 0.47
CA ALA A 9 8.61 -3.60 1.12
C ALA A 9 7.17 -4.09 0.98
N ALA A 10 6.76 -4.52 -0.21
CA ALA A 10 5.43 -5.07 -0.44
C ALA A 10 5.20 -6.38 0.34
N GLU A 11 6.19 -7.29 0.39
CA GLU A 11 6.07 -8.51 1.20
C GLU A 11 5.86 -8.21 2.68
N ARG A 12 6.52 -7.19 3.23
CA ARG A 12 6.30 -6.73 4.62
C ARG A 12 4.88 -6.20 4.82
N GLU A 13 4.39 -5.39 3.89
CA GLU A 13 3.02 -4.88 3.89
C GLU A 13 1.98 -6.02 3.89
N VAL A 14 2.17 -7.05 3.05
CA VAL A 14 1.34 -8.27 3.05
C VAL A 14 1.41 -8.97 4.40
N ALA A 15 2.62 -9.24 4.90
CA ALA A 15 2.83 -10.02 6.11
C ALA A 15 2.32 -9.33 7.38
N GLN A 16 2.45 -8.01 7.47
CA GLN A 16 2.09 -7.25 8.68
C GLN A 16 0.63 -6.82 8.69
N PHE A 17 0.07 -6.44 7.54
CA PHE A 17 -1.25 -5.80 7.46
C PHE A 17 -2.27 -6.60 6.64
N GLY A 18 -1.88 -7.75 6.09
CA GLY A 18 -2.79 -8.61 5.34
C GLY A 18 -3.31 -7.95 4.06
N LEU A 19 -2.46 -7.17 3.40
CA LEU A 19 -2.72 -6.58 2.10
C LEU A 19 -2.71 -7.65 1.00
N GLY A 20 -3.47 -7.42 -0.07
CA GLY A 20 -3.30 -8.19 -1.31
C GLY A 20 -1.97 -7.84 -1.97
N ALA A 21 -1.37 -8.76 -2.73
CA ALA A 21 -0.04 -8.56 -3.33
C ALA A 21 0.06 -7.27 -4.17
N MET A 22 -0.95 -6.98 -5.00
CA MET A 22 -0.97 -5.75 -5.79
C MET A 22 -1.17 -4.49 -4.92
N ASP A 23 -2.04 -4.55 -3.92
CA ASP A 23 -2.27 -3.44 -2.99
C ASP A 23 -0.97 -3.11 -2.25
N ALA A 24 -0.26 -4.12 -1.77
CA ALA A 24 1.02 -3.96 -1.10
C ALA A 24 2.08 -3.32 -2.01
N LEU A 25 2.10 -3.64 -3.30
CA LEU A 25 3.00 -2.98 -4.26
C LEU A 25 2.65 -1.50 -4.46
N HIS A 26 1.36 -1.18 -4.58
CA HIS A 26 0.91 0.21 -4.69
C HIS A 26 1.31 1.03 -3.44
N ILE A 27 1.10 0.46 -2.25
CA ILE A 27 1.47 1.09 -0.98
C ILE A 27 2.98 1.25 -0.87
N ALA A 28 3.75 0.19 -1.16
CA ALA A 28 5.20 0.23 -1.12
C ALA A 28 5.78 1.32 -2.05
N ALA A 29 5.21 1.47 -3.25
CA ALA A 29 5.60 2.52 -4.18
C ALA A 29 5.27 3.92 -3.65
N ALA A 30 4.07 4.12 -3.09
CA ALA A 30 3.65 5.41 -2.54
C ALA A 30 4.51 5.84 -1.35
N VAL A 31 4.81 4.91 -0.44
CA VAL A 31 5.72 5.13 0.69
C VAL A 31 7.14 5.45 0.22
N ALA A 32 7.65 4.71 -0.77
CA ALA A 32 9.00 4.93 -1.31
C ALA A 32 9.16 6.30 -2.01
N LEU A 33 8.06 6.83 -2.57
CA LEU A 33 8.01 8.17 -3.16
C LEU A 33 7.68 9.26 -2.15
N GLN A 34 7.54 8.91 -0.86
CA GLN A 34 7.17 9.82 0.23
C GLN A 34 5.88 10.59 -0.07
N ALA A 35 4.90 9.92 -0.70
CA ALA A 35 3.60 10.51 -0.92
C ALA A 35 2.91 10.83 0.42
N ASP A 36 2.18 11.92 0.47
CA ASP A 36 1.42 12.30 1.67
C ASP A 36 0.22 11.38 1.92
N GLN A 37 -0.37 10.83 0.85
CA GLN A 37 -1.53 9.95 0.90
C GLN A 37 -1.65 9.07 -0.35
N PHE A 38 -2.34 7.94 -0.22
CA PHE A 38 -2.74 7.08 -1.32
C PHE A 38 -4.23 7.26 -1.62
N ILE A 39 -4.57 7.74 -2.80
CA ILE A 39 -5.96 7.98 -3.23
C ILE A 39 -6.47 6.77 -4.03
N THR A 40 -7.64 6.26 -3.68
CA THR A 40 -8.25 5.11 -4.36
C THR A 40 -9.77 5.24 -4.51
N ASN A 41 -10.34 4.47 -5.44
CA ASN A 41 -11.78 4.31 -5.60
C ASN A 41 -12.26 2.95 -5.04
N GLU A 42 -11.40 2.21 -4.35
CA GLU A 42 -11.72 0.93 -3.71
C GLU A 42 -12.56 1.11 -2.45
N LYS A 43 -13.50 0.19 -2.21
CA LYS A 43 -14.38 0.26 -1.03
C LYS A 43 -13.58 0.11 0.28
N PRO A 44 -14.00 0.74 1.39
CA PRO A 44 -13.27 0.69 2.67
C PRO A 44 -13.00 -0.73 3.22
N GLU A 45 -13.79 -1.73 2.84
CA GLU A 45 -13.62 -3.11 3.31
C GLU A 45 -12.49 -3.87 2.57
N LYS A 46 -11.92 -3.27 1.52
CA LYS A 46 -10.85 -3.87 0.72
C LYS A 46 -9.52 -3.88 1.46
N SER A 47 -8.67 -4.85 1.11
CA SER A 47 -7.36 -5.05 1.74
C SER A 47 -6.48 -3.81 1.73
N ILE A 48 -6.55 -2.99 0.67
CA ILE A 48 -5.76 -1.77 0.54
C ILE A 48 -5.88 -0.85 1.76
N HIS A 49 -7.04 -0.78 2.42
CA HIS A 49 -7.31 0.09 3.57
C HIS A 49 -6.75 -0.42 4.92
N ARG A 50 -6.10 -1.59 4.95
CA ARG A 50 -5.66 -2.24 6.20
C ARG A 50 -4.32 -1.74 6.74
N THR A 51 -3.57 -0.98 5.96
CA THR A 51 -2.22 -0.54 6.32
C THR A 51 -2.22 0.85 6.97
N PRO A 52 -1.41 1.06 8.04
CA PRO A 52 -1.14 2.38 8.59
C PRO A 52 0.08 3.06 7.95
N SER A 53 0.77 2.43 6.99
CA SER A 53 2.04 2.92 6.44
C SER A 53 1.93 4.22 5.65
N ILE A 54 0.74 4.50 5.10
CA ILE A 54 0.41 5.77 4.45
C ILE A 54 -1.09 6.04 4.64
N PRO A 55 -1.53 7.30 4.83
CA PRO A 55 -2.96 7.63 4.85
C PRO A 55 -3.64 7.23 3.55
N ILE A 56 -4.81 6.60 3.65
CA ILE A 56 -5.59 6.17 2.49
C ILE A 56 -6.88 7.00 2.41
N LEU A 57 -7.08 7.61 1.24
CA LEU A 57 -8.29 8.37 0.93
C LEU A 57 -9.12 7.61 -0.10
N SER A 58 -10.28 7.11 0.31
CA SER A 58 -11.32 6.60 -0.61
C SER A 58 -12.12 7.76 -1.19
N LEU A 59 -12.36 7.75 -2.50
CA LEU A 59 -13.30 8.67 -3.17
C LEU A 59 -14.71 8.08 -3.36
N ARG A 60 -14.95 6.84 -2.90
CA ARG A 60 -16.28 6.22 -2.82
C ARG A 60 -16.97 6.50 -1.48
#